data_AF-A0A2V5YLQ6-F1
#
_entry.id   AF-A0A2V5YLQ6-F1
#
_cell.length_a   1.000
_cell.length_b   1.000
_cell.length_c   1.000
_cell.angle_alpha   90.00
_cell.angle_beta   90.00
_cell.angle_gamma   90.00
#
_symmetry.space_group_name_H-M   'P 1'
#
loop_
_entity.id
_entity.type
_entity.pdbx_description
1 polymer ?
#
loop_
_entity_poly.entity_id
_entity_poly.type
_entity_poly.pdbx_seq_one_letter_code
_entity_poly.pdbx_strand_id
1 'polypeptide(L)' 'MDPYAKPKERKVGARRPKISHLAQSVKIRTRKERQAEKEAVAAERRAIKKAARRHLKQQLLQELDAADL' A
#
# COMPACT_ATOMS: atom_id res chain seq x y z
N MET A 1 -33.92 -14.21 -30.96
CA MET A 1 -32.64 -14.52 -31.63
C MET A 1 -31.87 -13.22 -31.71
N ASP A 2 -30.63 -13.19 -31.21
CA ASP A 2 -29.78 -12.00 -31.33
C ASP A 2 -29.31 -11.89 -32.79
N PRO A 3 -29.74 -10.85 -33.55
CA PRO A 3 -29.46 -10.76 -34.98
C PRO A 3 -27.99 -10.51 -35.31
N TYR A 4 -27.17 -10.18 -34.31
CA TYR A 4 -25.74 -9.91 -34.49
C TYR A 4 -24.83 -11.05 -33.99
N ALA A 5 -25.40 -12.08 -33.35
CA ALA A 5 -24.63 -13.21 -32.84
C ALA A 5 -24.35 -14.22 -33.95
N LYS A 6 -23.11 -14.74 -34.03
CA LYS A 6 -22.79 -15.75 -35.04
C LYS A 6 -23.49 -17.09 -34.71
N PRO A 7 -23.98 -17.85 -35.71
CA PRO A 7 -24.75 -19.08 -35.49
C PRO A 7 -24.05 -20.17 -34.65
N LYS A 8 -22.71 -20.16 -34.57
CA LYS A 8 -21.89 -21.12 -33.81
C LYS A 8 -21.07 -20.46 -32.69
N GLU A 9 -21.40 -19.24 -32.32
CA GLU A 9 -20.65 -18.49 -31.32
C GLU A 9 -20.83 -19.11 -29.93
N ARG A 10 -19.74 -19.63 -29.37
CA ARG A 10 -19.74 -20.15 -28.00
C ARG A 10 -19.75 -18.96 -27.05
N LYS A 11 -20.76 -18.84 -26.18
CA LYS A 11 -20.80 -17.82 -25.11
C LYS A 11 -19.79 -18.14 -23.99
N VAL A 12 -18.50 -18.01 -24.28
CA VAL A 12 -17.42 -18.37 -23.34
C VAL A 12 -17.17 -17.28 -22.29
N GLY A 13 -17.66 -16.06 -22.50
CA GLY A 13 -17.41 -14.91 -21.61
C GLY A 13 -17.79 -15.17 -20.15
N ALA A 14 -18.91 -15.86 -19.89
CA ALA A 14 -19.35 -16.21 -18.54
C ALA A 14 -18.52 -17.34 -17.89
N ARG A 15 -17.92 -18.23 -18.70
CA ARG A 15 -17.11 -19.37 -18.24
C ARG A 15 -15.60 -19.10 -18.28
N ARG A 16 -15.19 -17.88 -18.62
CA ARG A 16 -13.78 -17.50 -18.71
C ARG A 16 -13.15 -17.51 -17.30
N PRO A 17 -12.04 -18.21 -17.06
CA PRO A 17 -11.35 -18.15 -15.78
C PRO A 17 -10.82 -16.74 -15.53
N LYS A 18 -11.09 -16.19 -14.33
CA LYS A 18 -10.55 -14.90 -13.90
C LYS A 18 -9.22 -15.14 -13.18
N ILE A 19 -8.11 -14.84 -13.84
CA ILE A 19 -6.78 -14.99 -13.26
C ILE A 19 -6.50 -13.85 -12.28
N SER A 20 -5.95 -14.20 -11.13
CA SER A 20 -5.83 -13.34 -9.98
C SER A 20 -4.43 -13.39 -9.42
N HIS A 21 -3.62 -12.36 -9.65
CA HIS A 21 -2.25 -12.29 -9.12
C HIS A 21 -2.15 -11.85 -7.65
N LEU A 22 -3.25 -11.33 -7.10
CA LEU A 22 -3.32 -10.85 -5.72
C LEU A 22 -4.29 -11.71 -4.93
N ALA A 23 -3.99 -11.91 -3.64
CA ALA A 23 -4.90 -12.56 -2.71
C ALA A 23 -6.25 -11.83 -2.68
N GLN A 24 -7.32 -12.60 -2.52
CA GLN A 24 -8.69 -12.07 -2.60
C GLN A 24 -8.97 -11.02 -1.52
N SER A 25 -8.35 -11.13 -0.35
CA SER A 25 -8.38 -10.13 0.73
C SER A 25 -7.82 -8.76 0.30
N VAL A 26 -6.81 -8.73 -0.57
CA VAL A 26 -6.22 -7.48 -1.10
C VAL A 26 -7.13 -6.86 -2.16
N LYS A 27 -7.82 -7.70 -2.93
CA LYS A 27 -8.70 -7.27 -4.03
C LYS A 27 -10.02 -6.67 -3.57
N ILE A 28 -10.56 -7.13 -2.43
CA ILE A 28 -11.89 -6.75 -1.95
C ILE A 28 -11.85 -5.43 -1.16
N ARG A 29 -10.66 -4.89 -0.83
CA ARG A 29 -10.54 -3.70 0.01
C ARG A 29 -11.34 -2.52 -0.52
N THR A 30 -12.11 -1.89 0.36
CA THR A 30 -12.82 -0.67 0.01
C THR A 30 -11.85 0.50 -0.18
N ARG A 31 -12.30 1.57 -0.83
CA ARG A 31 -11.48 2.78 -0.97
C ARG A 31 -11.07 3.36 0.39
N LYS A 32 -11.96 3.31 1.38
CA LYS A 32 -11.73 3.81 2.74
C LYS A 32 -10.63 3.02 3.45
N GLU A 33 -10.69 1.70 3.40
CA GLU A 33 -9.65 0.82 3.98
C GLU A 33 -8.28 1.11 3.37
N ARG A 34 -8.19 1.24 2.04
CA ARG A 34 -6.91 1.59 1.38
C ARG A 34 -6.36 2.95 1.81
N GLN A 35 -7.22 3.91 2.11
CA GLN A 35 -6.78 5.21 2.60
C GLN A 35 -6.29 5.12 4.05
N ALA A 36 -7.03 4.44 4.91
CA ALA A 36 -6.64 4.21 6.30
C ALA A 36 -5.29 3.47 6.40
N GLU A 37 -5.07 2.42 5.61
CA GLU A 37 -3.79 1.71 5.55
C GLU A 37 -2.65 2.63 5.09
N LYS A 38 -2.88 3.46 4.07
CA LYS A 38 -1.88 4.43 3.60
C LYS A 38 -1.52 5.46 4.66
N GLU A 39 -2.52 5.97 5.38
CA GLU A 39 -2.33 6.94 6.47
C GLU A 39 -1.57 6.31 7.64
N ALA A 40 -1.89 5.08 8.01
CA ALA A 40 -1.17 4.33 9.05
C ALA A 40 0.32 4.17 8.68
N VAL A 41 0.62 3.71 7.47
CA VAL A 41 2.01 3.59 6.98
C VAL A 41 2.72 4.94 6.95
N ALA A 42 2.05 6.01 6.55
CA ALA A 42 2.63 7.35 6.57
C ALA A 42 2.91 7.84 8.00
N ALA A 43 2.03 7.55 8.96
CA ALA A 43 2.20 7.89 10.36
C ALA A 43 3.40 7.14 10.97
N GLU A 44 3.52 5.83 10.71
CA GLU A 44 4.67 5.02 11.14
C GLU A 44 5.99 5.58 10.59
N ARG A 45 6.04 5.87 9.29
CA ARG A 45 7.23 6.48 8.66
C ARG A 45 7.60 7.82 9.31
N ARG A 46 6.60 8.65 9.63
CA ARG A 46 6.82 9.93 10.33
C ARG A 46 7.34 9.70 11.75
N ALA A 47 6.82 8.72 12.47
CA ALA A 47 7.27 8.37 13.82
C ALA A 47 8.75 7.94 13.82
N ILE A 48 9.12 7.04 12.91
CA ILE A 48 10.52 6.58 12.74
C ILE A 48 11.44 7.76 12.47
N LYS A 49 11.10 8.60 11.48
CA LYS A 49 11.91 9.78 11.12
C LYS A 49 12.05 10.75 12.29
N LYS A 50 10.98 10.96 13.07
CA LYS A 50 10.98 11.84 14.24
C LYS A 50 11.88 11.28 15.35
N ALA A 51 11.82 9.97 15.60
CA ALA A 51 12.67 9.30 16.57
C ALA A 51 14.16 9.42 16.16
N ALA A 52 14.48 9.09 14.92
CA ALA A 52 15.84 9.19 14.38
C ALA A 52 16.38 10.63 14.47
N ARG A 53 15.57 11.64 14.12
CA ARG A 53 15.96 13.05 14.25
C ARG A 53 16.26 13.45 15.69
N ARG A 54 15.44 12.99 16.64
CA ARG A 54 15.64 13.29 18.07
C ARG A 54 16.92 12.65 18.58
N HIS A 55 17.14 11.39 18.23
CA HIS A 55 18.35 10.67 18.58
C HIS A 55 19.60 11.35 18.03
N LEU A 56 19.60 11.68 16.72
CA LEU A 56 20.71 12.39 16.09
C LEU A 56 20.99 13.74 16.78
N LYS A 57 19.94 14.51 17.12
CA LYS A 57 20.11 15.77 17.84
C LYS A 57 20.78 15.57 19.20
N GLN A 58 20.40 14.53 19.94
CA GLN A 58 21.01 14.22 21.23
C GLN A 58 22.48 13.86 21.09
N GLN A 59 22.82 13.03 20.10
CA GLN A 59 24.22 12.67 19.80
C GLN A 59 25.06 13.91 19.48
N LEU A 60 24.55 14.79 18.61
CA LEU A 60 25.27 16.02 18.24
C LEU A 60 25.48 16.96 19.44
N LEU A 61 24.49 17.08 20.34
CA LEU A 61 24.67 17.88 21.55
C LEU A 61 25.72 17.28 22.49
N GLN A 62 25.71 15.96 22.68
CA GLN A 62 26.72 15.26 23.47
C GLN A 62 28.12 15.42 22.88
N GLU A 63 28.25 15.36 21.55
CA GLU A 63 29.53 15.58 20.87
C GLU A 63 30.05 17.01 21.04
N LEU A 64 29.17 18.02 21.01
CA LEU A 64 29.53 19.41 21.28
C LEU A 64 29.97 19.60 22.74
N ASP A 65 29.18 19.10 23.70
CA ASP A 65 29.51 19.17 25.12
C ASP A 65 30.86 18.48 25.42
N ALA A 66 31.18 17.39 24.72
CA ALA A 66 32.45 16.68 24.84
C ALA A 66 33.63 17.40 24.15
N ALA A 67 33.38 18.25 23.16
CA ALA A 67 34.41 19.02 22.47
C ALA A 67 34.75 20.33 23.20
N ASP A 68 33.83 20.86 24.01
CA ASP A 68 34.01 22.06 24.83
C ASP A 68 34.69 21.79 26.19
N LEU A 69 34.95 20.52 26.53
CA LEU A 69 35.66 20.03 27.72
C LEU A 69 37.11 19.64 27.40
#